data_AF-B9XKH1-F1
#
_entry.id   AF-B9XKH1-F1
#
_cell.length_a   1.000
_cell.length_b   1.000
_cell.length_c   1.000
_cell.angle_alpha   90.00
_cell.angle_beta   90.00
_cell.angle_gamma   90.00
#
_symmetry.space_group_name_H-M   'P 1'
#
loop_
_entity.id
_entity.type
_entity.pdbx_description
1 polymer ?
#
loop_
_entity_poly.entity_id
_entity_poly.type
_entity_poly.pdbx_seq_one_letter_code
_entity_poly.pdbx_strand_id
1 'polypeptide(L)'
;MNIMLAGIIGGWEMVVILAVVLILFGAKKVPELAKGLGQGIKEFKKATRDVTDEMQSAMDETPAPPAKRLPPSQTVASDTTDHSVPHQSAPGQKA
;
A
#
# COMPACT_ATOMS: atom_id res chain seq x y z
N MET A 1 10.51 9.25 35.95
CA MET A 1 11.17 8.01 36.43
C MET A 1 10.70 6.81 35.60
N ASN A 2 10.65 6.95 34.26
CA ASN A 2 9.92 5.99 33.41
C ASN A 2 10.82 5.48 32.25
N ILE A 3 11.90 6.20 31.93
CA ILE A 3 12.92 5.74 30.97
C ILE A 3 13.76 4.58 31.53
N MET A 4 13.95 4.51 32.86
CA MET A 4 14.56 3.35 33.51
C MET A 4 13.65 2.13 33.36
N LEU A 5 12.32 2.24 33.53
CA LEU A 5 11.43 1.07 33.46
C LEU A 5 11.19 0.57 32.01
N ALA A 6 11.02 1.47 31.03
CA ALA A 6 10.85 1.09 29.63
C ALA A 6 12.17 0.77 28.90
N GLY A 7 13.27 1.42 29.28
CA GLY A 7 14.61 1.14 28.77
C GLY A 7 15.15 -0.21 29.24
N ILE A 8 14.80 -0.64 30.46
CA ILE A 8 15.14 -1.96 31.01
C ILE A 8 14.27 -3.08 30.38
N ILE A 9 12.99 -2.84 30.08
CA ILE A 9 12.05 -3.88 29.57
C ILE A 9 12.08 -4.04 28.03
N GLY A 10 12.70 -3.14 27.26
CA GLY A 10 12.75 -3.30 25.80
C GLY A 10 14.12 -3.06 25.17
N GLY A 11 14.82 -2.01 25.60
CA GLY A 11 16.13 -1.67 25.04
C GLY A 11 17.23 -2.59 25.53
N TRP A 12 17.27 -2.83 26.85
CA TRP A 12 18.33 -3.62 27.48
C TRP A 12 18.28 -5.09 27.08
N GLU A 13 17.10 -5.69 27.00
CA GLU A 13 16.92 -7.09 26.54
C GLU A 13 17.42 -7.27 25.10
N MET A 14 17.13 -6.33 24.20
CA MET A 14 17.64 -6.37 22.83
C MET A 14 19.17 -6.28 22.77
N VAL A 15 19.79 -5.46 23.63
CA VAL A 15 21.25 -5.38 23.74
C VAL A 15 21.85 -6.68 24.28
N VAL A 16 21.22 -7.31 25.28
CA VAL A 16 21.68 -8.60 25.83
C VAL A 16 21.56 -9.71 24.80
N ILE A 17 20.45 -9.81 24.07
CA ILE A 17 20.27 -10.78 22.98
C ILE A 17 21.33 -10.56 21.90
N LEU A 18 21.56 -9.30 21.51
CA LEU A 18 22.59 -8.97 20.54
C LEU A 18 23.98 -9.37 21.03
N ALA A 19 24.30 -9.14 22.32
CA ALA A 19 25.56 -9.55 22.91
C ALA A 19 25.76 -11.07 22.88
N VAL A 20 24.74 -11.86 23.21
CA VAL A 20 24.79 -13.33 23.11
C VAL A 20 25.03 -13.78 21.67
N VAL A 21 24.30 -13.22 20.71
CA VAL A 21 24.49 -13.50 19.28
C VAL A 21 25.91 -13.13 18.83
N LEU A 22 26.44 -11.98 19.27
CA LEU A 22 27.80 -11.55 18.94
C LEU A 22 28.87 -12.44 19.58
N ILE A 23 28.61 -13.08 20.72
CA ILE A 23 29.53 -14.06 21.32
C ILE A 23 29.51 -15.37 20.53
N LEU A 24 28.31 -15.86 20.14
CA LEU A 24 28.16 -17.11 19.40
C LEU A 24 28.68 -17.02 17.96
N PHE A 25 28.36 -15.93 17.26
CA PHE A 25 28.70 -15.73 15.85
C PHE A 25 29.94 -14.84 15.65
N GLY A 26 30.33 -14.03 16.63
CA GLY A 26 31.43 -13.08 16.53
C GLY A 26 31.01 -11.71 15.97
N ALA A 27 31.62 -10.64 16.49
CA ALA A 27 31.34 -9.27 16.07
C ALA A 27 31.63 -8.97 14.59
N LYS A 28 32.45 -9.80 13.93
CA LYS A 28 32.75 -9.68 12.49
C LYS A 28 31.70 -10.31 11.59
N LYS A 29 30.98 -11.35 12.04
CA LYS A 29 30.07 -12.11 11.17
C LYS A 29 28.74 -11.42 10.92
N VAL A 30 28.18 -10.74 11.92
CA VAL A 30 26.94 -9.95 11.77
C VAL A 30 27.04 -8.90 10.65
N PRO A 31 28.06 -8.00 10.62
CA PRO A 31 28.17 -7.02 9.54
C PRO A 31 28.57 -7.62 8.20
N GLU A 32 29.30 -8.74 8.19
CA GLU A 32 29.66 -9.48 6.97
C GLU A 32 28.41 -10.08 6.29
N LEU A 33 27.54 -10.74 7.07
CA LEU A 33 26.25 -11.26 6.61
C LEU A 33 25.31 -10.15 6.17
N ALA A 34 25.22 -9.05 6.94
CA ALA A 34 24.39 -7.90 6.58
C ALA A 34 24.83 -7.25 5.25
N LYS A 35 26.14 -7.16 5.00
CA LYS A 35 26.69 -6.67 3.73
C LYS A 35 26.30 -7.57 2.57
N GLY A 36 26.49 -8.90 2.70
CA GLY A 36 26.13 -9.86 1.65
C GLY A 36 24.62 -9.85 1.35
N LEU A 37 23.78 -9.89 2.39
CA LEU A 37 22.33 -9.82 2.25
C LEU A 37 21.89 -8.48 1.65
N GLY A 38 22.47 -7.37 2.09
CA GLY A 38 22.17 -6.03 1.58
C GLY A 38 22.53 -5.86 0.10
N GLN A 39 23.66 -6.42 -0.33
CA GLN A 39 24.04 -6.46 -1.75
C GLN A 39 23.05 -7.30 -2.57
N GLY A 40 22.69 -8.49 -2.09
CA GLY A 40 21.70 -9.35 -2.76
C GLY A 40 20.33 -8.68 -2.90
N ILE A 41 19.81 -8.07 -1.84
CA ILE A 41 18.54 -7.33 -1.88
C ILE A 41 18.63 -6.13 -2.84
N LYS A 42 19.76 -5.43 -2.88
CA LYS A 42 19.98 -4.29 -3.78
C LYS A 42 19.96 -4.72 -5.24
N GLU A 43 20.67 -5.78 -5.58
CA GLU A 43 20.70 -6.33 -6.95
C GLU A 43 19.33 -6.89 -7.36
N PHE A 44 18.66 -7.63 -6.47
CA PHE A 44 17.30 -8.10 -6.69
C PHE A 44 16.34 -6.95 -6.97
N LYS A 45 16.36 -5.89 -6.15
CA LYS A 45 15.51 -4.71 -6.36
C LYS A 45 15.82 -3.99 -7.67
N LYS A 46 17.08 -3.98 -8.10
CA LYS A 46 17.47 -3.39 -9.39
C LYS A 46 16.91 -4.21 -10.55
N ALA A 47 17.16 -5.52 -10.56
CA ALA A 47 16.65 -6.42 -11.60
C ALA A 47 15.12 -6.35 -11.72
N THR A 48 14.40 -6.36 -10.59
CA THR A 48 12.94 -6.24 -10.58
C THR A 48 12.45 -4.91 -11.16
N ARG A 49 13.16 -3.80 -10.90
CA ARG A 49 12.82 -2.49 -11.49
C ARG A 49 13.08 -2.45 -12.98
N ASP A 50 14.25 -2.92 -13.41
CA ASP A 50 14.62 -2.94 -14.83
C ASP A 50 13.59 -3.77 -15.63
N VAL A 51 13.16 -4.93 -15.11
CA VAL A 51 12.08 -5.74 -15.70
C VAL A 51 10.73 -5.01 -15.70
N THR A 52 10.38 -4.32 -14.62
CA THR A 52 9.12 -3.57 -14.53
C THR A 52 9.08 -2.43 -15.54
N ASP A 53 10.20 -1.71 -15.69
CA ASP A 53 10.35 -0.59 -16.62
C ASP A 53 10.30 -1.08 -18.08
N GLU A 54 10.96 -2.21 -18.41
CA GLU A 54 10.86 -2.85 -19.73
C GLU A 54 9.43 -3.30 -20.07
N MET A 55 8.74 -3.93 -19.12
CA MET A 55 7.34 -4.32 -19.33
C MET A 55 6.43 -3.11 -19.53
N GLN A 56 6.69 -2.01 -18.83
CA GLN A 56 5.91 -0.77 -18.95
C GLN A 56 6.17 -0.08 -20.30
N SER A 57 7.41 -0.04 -20.78
CA SER A 57 7.73 0.45 -22.13
C SER A 57 7.14 -0.43 -23.24
N ALA A 58 7.18 -1.76 -23.10
CA ALA A 58 6.58 -2.68 -24.06
C ALA A 58 5.04 -2.59 -24.13
N MET A 59 4.39 -2.17 -23.04
CA MET A 59 2.95 -1.89 -23.00
C MET A 59 2.58 -0.54 -23.64
N ASP A 60 3.50 0.43 -23.64
CA ASP A 60 3.31 1.74 -24.29
C ASP A 60 3.56 1.68 -25.82
N GLU A 61 4.32 0.68 -26.32
CA GLU A 61 4.56 0.45 -27.76
C GLU A 61 3.44 -0.32 -28.50
N THR A 62 2.26 -0.48 -27.89
CA THR A 62 1.04 -0.83 -28.64
C THR A 62 0.43 0.45 -29.22
N PRO A 63 0.22 0.56 -30.55
CA PRO A 63 -0.38 1.74 -31.16
C PRO A 63 -1.68 2.10 -30.45
N ALA A 64 -1.80 3.35 -30.01
CA ALA A 64 -2.96 3.88 -29.33
C ALA A 64 -4.27 3.35 -29.96
N PRO A 65 -5.18 2.72 -29.18
CA PRO A 65 -6.54 2.51 -29.61
C PRO A 65 -7.12 3.87 -30.07
N PRO A 66 -7.88 3.91 -31.18
CA PRO A 66 -8.32 5.16 -31.76
C PRO A 66 -9.08 5.94 -30.70
N ALA A 67 -8.79 7.25 -30.64
CA ALA A 67 -9.54 8.22 -29.85
C ALA A 67 -11.02 7.80 -29.84
N LYS A 68 -11.53 7.49 -28.65
CA LYS A 68 -12.95 7.30 -28.43
C LYS A 68 -13.58 8.65 -28.73
N ARG A 69 -13.92 8.87 -30.01
CA ARG A 69 -14.74 9.98 -30.45
C ARG A 69 -16.04 9.80 -29.69
N LEU A 70 -16.19 10.57 -28.62
CA LEU A 70 -17.48 10.83 -28.04
C LEU A 70 -18.35 11.37 -29.19
N PRO A 71 -19.42 10.67 -29.61
CA PRO A 71 -20.40 11.31 -30.44
C PRO A 71 -20.98 12.49 -29.64
N PRO A 72 -21.13 13.68 -30.23
CA PRO A 72 -21.93 14.73 -29.62
C PRO A 72 -23.40 14.33 -29.76
N SER A 73 -23.87 13.38 -28.93
CA SER A 73 -25.28 13.10 -28.79
C SER A 73 -25.85 13.99 -27.69
N GLN A 74 -26.23 15.19 -28.14
CA GLN A 74 -27.54 15.79 -27.91
C GLN A 74 -27.97 16.01 -26.46
N THR A 75 -27.96 17.30 -26.08
CA THR A 75 -29.17 18.01 -25.65
C THR A 75 -30.43 17.15 -25.57
N VAL A 76 -30.84 16.76 -24.37
CA VAL A 76 -32.25 16.75 -23.99
C VAL A 76 -32.31 17.34 -22.60
N ALA A 77 -32.39 18.67 -22.57
CA ALA A 77 -33.11 19.33 -21.51
C ALA A 77 -34.58 18.91 -21.61
N SER A 78 -35.21 18.84 -20.44
CA SER A 78 -36.65 18.93 -20.20
C SER A 78 -37.46 17.64 -20.24
N ASP A 79 -38.21 17.49 -19.14
CA ASP A 79 -39.64 17.15 -19.10
C ASP A 79 -40.02 15.85 -18.36
N THR A 80 -40.34 16.04 -17.07
CA THR A 80 -41.69 15.78 -16.53
C THR A 80 -42.11 14.36 -16.11
N THR A 81 -42.73 14.30 -14.92
CA THR A 81 -43.69 13.29 -14.42
C THR A 81 -43.08 12.09 -13.71
N ASP A 82 -43.08 12.13 -12.38
CA ASP A 82 -44.09 11.48 -11.51
C ASP A 82 -43.83 9.98 -11.39
N HIS A 83 -43.18 9.61 -10.29
CA HIS A 83 -43.45 8.30 -9.70
C HIS A 83 -43.77 8.49 -8.21
N SER A 84 -45.04 8.82 -8.04
CA SER A 84 -45.86 8.67 -6.86
C SER A 84 -45.73 7.25 -6.27
N VAL A 85 -45.25 7.16 -5.02
CA VAL A 85 -45.54 6.01 -4.14
C VAL A 85 -46.48 6.51 -3.03
N PRO A 86 -47.74 6.04 -2.99
CA PRO A 86 -48.69 6.42 -1.98
C PRO A 86 -48.64 5.50 -0.75
N HIS A 87 -49.05 6.06 0.39
CA HIS A 87 -49.67 5.38 1.54
C HIS A 87 -48.80 4.37 2.33
N GLN A 88 -48.94 4.16 3.64
CA GLN A 88 -49.73 4.72 4.73
C GLN A 88 -49.47 3.79 5.93
N SER A 89 -49.47 4.35 7.15
CA SER A 89 -49.78 3.76 8.48
C SER A 89 -48.80 4.36 9.49
N ALA A 90 -49.20 5.02 10.58
CA ALA A 90 -50.39 4.84 11.39
C ALA A 90 -50.77 6.13 12.16
N PRO A 91 -52.01 6.19 12.68
CA PRO A 91 -52.68 7.38 13.18
C PRO A 91 -52.75 7.44 14.72
N GLY A 92 -53.10 8.60 15.25
CA GLY A 92 -53.67 8.74 16.59
C GLY A 92 -53.00 9.85 17.40
N GLN A 93 -53.57 11.05 17.42
CA GLN A 93 -54.56 11.47 18.42
C GLN A 93 -53.95 11.56 19.82
N LYS A 94 -53.74 12.78 20.33
CA LYS A 94 -54.69 13.61 21.12
C LYS A 94 -53.90 13.87 22.42
N ALA A 95 -53.96 14.98 23.13
CA ALA A 95 -54.61 16.28 23.03
C ALA A 95 -53.79 17.23 23.91
#